data_AF-A0A965M6X4-F1
#
_entry.id   AF-A0A965M6X4-F1
#
_cell.length_a   1.000
_cell.length_b   1.000
_cell.length_c   1.000
_cell.angle_alpha   90.00
_cell.angle_beta   90.00
_cell.angle_gamma   90.00
#
_symmetry.space_group_name_H-M   'P 1'
#
loop_
_entity.id
_entity.type
_entity.pdbx_description
1 polymer ?
#
loop_
_entity_poly.entity_id
_entity_poly.type
_entity_poly.pdbx_seq_one_letter_code
_entity_poly.pdbx_strand_id
1 'polypeptide(L)'
;MFPKTYSPLLLCICILSQALATEWDPKMEPALGLSFPLEVKNDRVVLSQDLLLSSDKILPAGTVLRTIFRPVTLTEGEKKTRRGVDEDSFSRVAPKVTTKGLMTETERKIMDRAYGTVWTNPIDFRRTLELTTPENLRIVLESPAGTPPPVEIPNFPEGLCLVGNPTPQVLSVLKDSPGAKAGFRGGDTILEIAGQPAGADLTEFASRYRTTRANASKQRLDLRFKVRRTSGETESLVLHVPPSWNSGFEE
;
A
#
# COMPACT_ATOMS: atom_id res chain seq x y z
N MET A 1 -2.71 -40.34 59.70
CA MET A 1 -1.32 -40.51 59.23
C MET A 1 -1.16 -39.79 57.90
N PHE A 2 -0.65 -38.56 57.94
CA PHE A 2 0.02 -37.89 56.81
C PHE A 2 1.48 -38.42 56.70
N PRO A 3 2.30 -38.02 55.70
CA PRO A 3 2.11 -38.11 54.26
C PRO A 3 3.38 -38.65 53.55
N LYS A 4 3.34 -38.94 52.24
CA LYS A 4 4.49 -38.66 51.35
C LYS A 4 3.99 -38.10 50.02
N THR A 5 4.11 -36.79 49.98
CA THR A 5 4.12 -35.87 48.85
C THR A 5 5.12 -36.28 47.77
N TYR A 6 4.70 -36.28 46.50
CA TYR A 6 5.57 -35.86 45.40
C TYR A 6 4.78 -34.98 44.44
N SER A 7 5.08 -33.69 44.56
CA SER A 7 4.75 -32.60 43.66
C SER A 7 5.79 -32.57 42.55
N PRO A 8 5.42 -32.61 41.26
CA PRO A 8 6.26 -32.07 40.23
C PRO A 8 5.89 -30.59 40.07
N LEU A 9 6.75 -29.76 40.66
CA LEU A 9 7.09 -28.40 40.26
C LEU A 9 6.61 -28.09 38.83
N LEU A 10 5.44 -27.44 38.70
CA LEU A 10 5.03 -26.84 37.43
C LEU A 10 5.88 -25.58 37.26
N LEU A 11 7.02 -25.75 36.61
CA LEU A 11 7.93 -24.69 36.25
C LEU A 11 7.19 -23.75 35.29
N CYS A 12 6.68 -22.63 35.81
CA CYS A 12 6.28 -21.48 35.01
C CYS A 12 7.50 -20.98 34.25
N ILE A 13 7.74 -21.53 33.06
CA ILE A 13 8.63 -20.94 32.09
C ILE A 13 7.87 -19.75 31.50
N CYS A 14 7.97 -18.60 32.17
CA CYS A 14 7.73 -17.31 31.57
C CYS A 14 8.74 -17.15 30.43
N ILE A 15 8.40 -17.61 29.23
CA ILE A 15 9.06 -17.15 28.02
C ILE A 15 8.64 -15.70 27.84
N LEU A 16 9.41 -14.80 28.45
CA LEU A 16 9.58 -13.45 27.93
C LEU A 16 10.13 -13.61 26.51
N SER A 17 9.24 -13.70 25.51
CA SER A 17 9.64 -13.39 24.15
C SER A 17 9.92 -11.89 24.11
N GLN A 18 11.20 -11.58 24.27
CA GLN A 18 11.77 -10.27 24.04
C GLN A 18 11.35 -9.81 22.65
N ALA A 19 10.53 -8.76 22.63
CA ALA A 19 10.17 -8.01 21.45
C ALA A 19 11.43 -7.32 20.91
N LEU A 20 12.15 -7.99 19.99
CA LEU A 20 13.15 -7.37 19.13
C LEU A 20 13.19 -8.10 17.79
N ALA A 21 12.14 -7.90 17.01
CA ALA A 21 12.15 -7.95 15.56
C ALA A 21 11.14 -6.91 15.08
N THR A 22 11.54 -5.64 14.99
CA THR A 22 10.87 -4.67 14.12
C THR A 22 11.23 -5.02 12.68
N GLU A 23 10.66 -6.13 12.23
CA GLU A 23 10.72 -6.66 10.88
C GLU A 23 9.44 -6.19 10.17
N TRP A 24 9.62 -5.51 9.04
CA TRP A 24 8.65 -5.10 8.00
C TRP A 24 7.32 -5.92 7.96
N ASP A 25 6.14 -5.38 7.67
CA ASP A 25 5.63 -5.03 6.32
C ASP A 25 4.08 -4.91 6.43
N PRO A 26 3.37 -3.91 5.87
CA PRO A 26 1.92 -3.94 5.88
C PRO A 26 1.44 -4.93 4.82
N LYS A 27 1.34 -6.20 5.23
CA LYS A 27 0.90 -7.31 4.38
C LYS A 27 -0.49 -7.01 3.85
N MET A 28 -0.59 -6.83 2.55
CA MET A 28 -1.88 -6.87 1.87
C MET A 28 -2.38 -8.33 1.89
N GLU A 29 -3.67 -8.55 2.07
CA GLU A 29 -4.28 -9.87 2.04
C GLU A 29 -5.39 -9.95 0.98
N PRO A 30 -5.26 -10.83 -0.03
CA PRO A 30 -4.06 -11.57 -0.44
C PRO A 30 -2.87 -10.66 -0.77
N ALA A 31 -1.66 -11.25 -0.83
CA ALA A 31 -0.43 -10.52 -1.13
C ALA A 31 -0.50 -9.76 -2.47
N LEU A 32 0.00 -8.52 -2.50
CA LEU A 32 -0.26 -7.60 -3.60
C LEU A 32 0.39 -8.06 -4.90
N GLY A 33 1.61 -8.56 -4.88
CA GLY A 33 2.28 -9.15 -6.04
C GLY A 33 1.59 -10.41 -6.57
N LEU A 34 0.77 -11.10 -5.78
CA LEU A 34 -0.09 -12.19 -6.26
C LEU A 34 -1.39 -11.65 -6.90
N SER A 35 -1.98 -10.61 -6.32
CA SER A 35 -3.30 -10.12 -6.75
C SER A 35 -3.26 -9.03 -7.82
N PHE A 36 -2.15 -8.30 -7.96
CA PHE A 36 -2.07 -7.12 -8.83
C PHE A 36 -2.47 -7.47 -10.28
N PRO A 37 -3.32 -6.65 -10.93
CA PRO A 37 -3.96 -6.99 -12.20
C PRO A 37 -3.00 -6.77 -13.36
N LEU A 38 -2.07 -7.71 -13.58
CA LEU A 38 -1.02 -7.61 -14.59
C LEU A 38 -1.23 -8.60 -15.73
N GLU A 39 -0.95 -8.17 -16.94
CA GLU A 39 -0.77 -8.99 -18.12
C GLU A 39 0.44 -8.52 -18.95
N VAL A 40 0.83 -9.31 -19.95
CA VAL A 40 1.88 -8.92 -20.90
C VAL A 40 1.26 -8.67 -22.26
N LYS A 41 1.50 -7.47 -22.82
CA LYS A 41 1.11 -7.11 -24.18
C LYS A 41 2.29 -6.45 -24.89
N ASN A 42 2.65 -6.92 -26.08
CA ASN A 42 3.76 -6.36 -26.87
C ASN A 42 5.08 -6.24 -26.08
N ASP A 43 5.46 -7.30 -25.34
CA ASP A 43 6.63 -7.31 -24.45
C ASP A 43 6.65 -6.18 -23.40
N ARG A 44 5.46 -5.69 -23.02
CA ARG A 44 5.27 -4.73 -21.94
C ARG A 44 4.40 -5.31 -20.85
N VAL A 45 4.72 -5.02 -19.59
CA VAL A 45 3.83 -5.27 -18.46
C VAL A 45 2.75 -4.18 -18.46
N VAL A 46 1.48 -4.58 -18.48
CA VAL A 46 0.33 -3.65 -18.51
C VAL A 46 -0.72 -4.04 -17.48
N LEU A 47 -1.55 -3.08 -17.09
CA LEU A 47 -2.74 -3.34 -16.28
C LEU A 47 -3.79 -4.10 -17.10
N SER A 48 -4.30 -5.22 -16.57
CA SER A 48 -5.38 -5.97 -17.22
C SER A 48 -6.77 -5.42 -16.90
N GLN A 49 -6.89 -4.58 -15.88
CA GLN A 49 -8.14 -3.97 -15.41
C GLN A 49 -7.92 -2.53 -14.95
N ASP A 50 -8.99 -1.74 -14.91
CA ASP A 50 -8.98 -0.43 -14.28
C ASP A 50 -8.64 -0.57 -12.79
N LEU A 51 -7.69 0.22 -12.30
CA LEU A 51 -7.18 0.17 -10.93
C LEU A 51 -7.39 1.52 -10.24
N LEU A 52 -8.05 1.53 -9.09
CA LEU A 52 -8.19 2.71 -8.26
C LEU A 52 -6.93 2.86 -7.40
N LEU A 53 -6.00 3.69 -7.89
CA LEU A 53 -4.70 3.87 -7.26
C LEU A 53 -4.76 4.79 -6.04
N SER A 54 -5.62 5.80 -6.12
CA SER A 54 -5.98 6.71 -5.03
C SER A 54 -7.46 7.08 -5.12
N SER A 55 -8.00 7.76 -4.11
CA SER A 55 -9.42 8.15 -4.08
C SER A 55 -9.87 9.01 -5.27
N ASP A 56 -8.93 9.64 -5.95
CA ASP A 56 -9.11 10.55 -7.09
C ASP A 56 -8.39 10.11 -8.37
N LYS A 57 -7.70 8.97 -8.36
CA LYS A 57 -6.91 8.52 -9.50
C LYS A 57 -7.17 7.07 -9.86
N ILE A 58 -7.58 6.88 -11.11
CA ILE A 58 -7.76 5.57 -11.74
C ILE A 58 -6.69 5.42 -12.81
N LEU A 59 -6.00 4.28 -12.80
CA LEU A 59 -5.18 3.85 -13.92
C LEU A 59 -6.04 2.92 -14.79
N PRO A 60 -6.30 3.26 -16.06
CA PRO A 60 -7.13 2.43 -16.92
C PRO A 60 -6.43 1.13 -17.32
N ALA A 61 -7.22 0.11 -17.66
CA ALA A 61 -6.74 -1.10 -18.31
C ALA A 61 -5.91 -0.75 -19.56
N GLY A 62 -4.82 -1.48 -19.78
CA GLY A 62 -3.85 -1.21 -20.84
C GLY A 62 -2.77 -0.20 -20.47
N THR A 63 -2.82 0.43 -19.29
CA THR A 63 -1.72 1.29 -18.81
C THR A 63 -0.42 0.48 -18.71
N VAL A 64 0.63 0.94 -19.38
CA VAL A 64 1.94 0.29 -19.37
C VAL A 64 2.73 0.68 -18.14
N LEU A 65 3.20 -0.33 -17.40
CA LEU A 65 3.97 -0.19 -16.18
C LEU A 65 5.44 -0.51 -16.50
N ARG A 66 6.31 0.50 -16.43
CA ARG A 66 7.72 0.34 -16.80
C ARG A 66 8.53 -0.38 -15.74
N THR A 67 8.39 0.04 -14.49
CA THR A 67 9.12 -0.54 -13.36
C THR A 67 8.47 -0.13 -12.04
N ILE A 68 8.91 -0.79 -10.98
CA ILE A 68 8.68 -0.38 -9.59
C ILE A 68 10.03 -0.13 -8.95
N PHE A 69 10.10 0.92 -8.12
CA PHE A 69 11.25 1.10 -7.24
C PHE A 69 10.86 1.65 -5.87
N ARG A 70 11.82 1.56 -4.95
CA ARG A 70 11.79 2.17 -3.62
C ARG A 70 12.87 3.26 -3.56
N PRO A 71 12.54 4.51 -3.23
CA PRO A 71 13.57 5.49 -2.91
C PRO A 71 14.27 5.06 -1.62
N VAL A 72 15.61 5.09 -1.62
CA VAL A 72 16.39 4.84 -0.39
C VAL A 72 16.22 6.05 0.51
N THR A 73 15.73 5.87 1.74
CA THR A 73 15.74 6.94 2.74
C THR A 73 17.08 6.95 3.49
N LEU A 74 17.58 8.14 3.79
CA LEU A 74 18.91 8.38 4.39
C LEU A 74 19.21 7.52 5.64
N THR A 75 18.19 7.22 6.44
CA THR A 75 18.32 6.40 7.66
C THR A 75 18.68 4.94 7.40
N GLU A 76 18.39 4.41 6.20
CA GLU A 76 18.70 3.04 5.81
C GLU A 76 20.12 2.92 5.20
N GLY A 77 20.63 4.01 4.62
CA GLY A 77 21.99 4.13 4.07
C GLY A 77 23.08 4.27 5.15
N GLU A 78 22.80 4.99 6.25
CA GLU A 78 23.78 5.19 7.34
C GLU A 78 24.08 3.93 8.15
N LYS A 79 23.18 2.93 8.17
CA LYS A 79 23.42 1.68 8.93
C LYS A 79 24.52 0.80 8.32
N LYS A 80 24.87 0.98 7.03
CA LYS A 80 25.88 0.14 6.36
C LYS A 80 27.33 0.61 6.52
N THR A 81 27.61 1.75 7.17
CA THR A 81 28.99 2.28 7.28
C THR A 81 29.59 2.28 8.69
N ARG A 82 28.90 1.76 9.71
CA ARG A 82 29.47 1.69 11.09
C ARG A 82 30.40 0.51 11.37
N ARG A 83 30.77 -0.30 10.37
CA ARG A 83 31.86 -1.29 10.47
C ARG A 83 32.83 -1.09 9.30
N GLY A 84 33.85 -0.27 9.54
CA GLY A 84 34.87 0.08 8.56
C GLY A 84 35.45 1.44 8.91
N VAL A 85 36.08 1.53 10.07
CA VAL A 85 36.94 2.66 10.41
C VAL A 85 38.20 2.49 9.55
N ASP A 86 38.32 3.28 8.49
CA ASP A 86 39.63 3.66 7.97
C ASP A 86 39.95 5.03 8.55
N GLU A 87 40.92 5.04 9.46
CA GLU A 87 41.32 6.18 10.30
C GLU A 87 42.26 7.15 9.58
N ASP A 88 42.50 7.00 8.28
CA ASP A 88 43.51 7.77 7.53
C ASP A 88 42.94 8.62 6.40
N SER A 89 42.03 9.54 6.72
CA SER A 89 41.68 10.64 5.80
C SER A 89 41.34 11.93 6.54
N PHE A 90 42.30 12.42 7.32
CA PHE A 90 42.34 13.83 7.69
C PHE A 90 42.70 14.68 6.46
N SER A 91 41.72 15.43 5.94
CA SER A 91 41.76 16.89 5.76
C SER A 91 41.00 17.36 4.51
N ARG A 92 39.91 18.09 4.76
CA ARG A 92 39.71 19.51 4.41
C ARG A 92 38.21 19.80 4.33
N VAL A 93 37.76 20.60 5.32
CA VAL A 93 36.49 21.36 5.33
C VAL A 93 35.24 20.51 5.04
N ALA A 94 34.55 20.07 6.09
CA ALA A 94 33.19 19.58 5.95
C ALA A 94 32.31 20.72 5.39
N PRO A 95 31.75 20.59 4.17
CA PRO A 95 30.74 21.54 3.76
C PRO A 95 29.56 21.38 4.72
N LYS A 96 29.09 22.48 5.29
CA LYS A 96 27.77 22.54 5.94
C LYS A 96 26.73 22.20 4.87
N VAL A 97 26.45 20.91 4.69
CA VAL A 97 25.33 20.46 3.87
C VAL A 97 24.09 20.71 4.71
N THR A 98 23.46 21.85 4.43
CA THR A 98 22.11 22.15 4.87
C THR A 98 21.19 21.00 4.44
N THR A 99 20.42 20.49 5.38
CA THR A 99 19.46 19.37 5.30
C THR A 99 18.24 19.67 4.40
N LYS A 100 18.47 20.32 3.26
CA LYS A 100 17.49 20.56 2.20
C LYS A 100 18.14 20.24 0.84
N GLY A 101 17.89 19.03 0.35
CA GLY A 101 17.74 18.83 -1.08
C GLY A 101 18.96 18.39 -1.91
N LEU A 102 19.92 17.65 -1.36
CA LEU A 102 20.77 16.82 -2.21
C LEU A 102 20.45 15.34 -2.00
N MET A 103 19.79 14.76 -3.00
CA MET A 103 19.82 13.31 -3.16
C MET A 103 21.28 12.86 -3.19
N THR A 104 21.59 11.77 -2.49
CA THR A 104 22.92 11.18 -2.55
C THR A 104 23.21 10.71 -3.99
N GLU A 105 24.48 10.67 -4.40
CA GLU A 105 24.87 10.20 -5.75
C GLU A 105 24.34 8.78 -6.03
N THR A 106 24.25 7.97 -4.99
CA THR A 106 23.65 6.63 -5.03
C THR A 106 22.16 6.67 -5.29
N GLU A 107 21.41 7.58 -4.65
CA GLU A 107 19.98 7.77 -4.90
C GLU A 107 19.70 8.21 -6.34
N ARG A 108 20.51 9.15 -6.86
CA ARG A 108 20.40 9.59 -8.26
C ARG A 108 20.60 8.43 -9.23
N LYS A 109 21.65 7.62 -9.04
CA LYS A 109 21.91 6.44 -9.88
C LYS A 109 20.81 5.38 -9.80
N ILE A 110 20.21 5.18 -8.62
CA ILE A 110 19.08 4.25 -8.45
C ILE A 110 17.85 4.78 -9.19
N MET A 111 17.57 6.08 -9.06
CA MET A 111 16.47 6.72 -9.78
C MET A 111 16.69 6.67 -11.29
N ASP A 112 17.86 7.07 -11.79
CA ASP A 112 18.19 7.02 -13.22
C ASP A 112 18.06 5.60 -13.79
N ARG A 113 18.52 4.59 -13.05
CA ARG A 113 18.33 3.19 -13.43
C ARG A 113 16.84 2.82 -13.47
N ALA A 114 16.06 3.23 -12.47
CA ALA A 114 14.63 2.95 -12.44
C ALA A 114 13.92 3.61 -13.64
N TYR A 115 14.23 4.87 -13.96
CA TYR A 115 13.67 5.57 -15.12
C TYR A 115 14.12 4.99 -16.46
N GLY A 116 15.25 4.31 -16.53
CA GLY A 116 15.71 3.59 -17.73
C GLY A 116 15.10 2.19 -17.88
N THR A 117 14.63 1.59 -16.78
CA THR A 117 14.17 0.20 -16.77
C THR A 117 12.80 0.07 -17.43
N VAL A 118 12.63 -0.96 -18.26
CA VAL A 118 11.34 -1.38 -18.79
C VAL A 118 11.23 -2.88 -18.62
N TRP A 119 10.31 -3.33 -17.78
CA TRP A 119 10.08 -4.75 -17.56
C TRP A 119 9.22 -5.33 -18.67
N THR A 120 9.66 -6.50 -19.14
CA THR A 120 8.97 -7.33 -20.13
C THR A 120 8.35 -8.57 -19.49
N ASN A 121 8.76 -8.90 -18.26
CA ASN A 121 8.29 -10.06 -17.50
C ASN A 121 7.50 -9.64 -16.25
N PRO A 122 6.23 -10.09 -16.10
CA PRO A 122 5.41 -9.73 -14.95
C PRO A 122 5.89 -10.40 -13.66
N ILE A 123 6.67 -11.49 -13.73
CA ILE A 123 7.20 -12.16 -12.53
C ILE A 123 8.14 -11.24 -11.75
N ASP A 124 9.01 -10.50 -12.44
CA ASP A 124 9.91 -9.54 -11.80
C ASP A 124 9.12 -8.36 -11.18
N PHE A 125 8.03 -7.97 -11.84
CA PHE A 125 7.09 -6.98 -11.31
C PHE A 125 6.45 -7.45 -10.01
N ARG A 126 5.90 -8.67 -10.03
CA ARG A 126 5.25 -9.29 -8.87
C ARG A 126 6.23 -9.48 -7.72
N ARG A 127 7.44 -9.97 -7.98
CA ARG A 127 8.49 -10.13 -6.96
C ARG A 127 8.84 -8.79 -6.32
N THR A 128 8.96 -7.72 -7.10
CA THR A 128 9.32 -6.41 -6.58
C THR A 128 8.19 -5.79 -5.76
N LEU A 129 6.93 -6.00 -6.15
CA LEU A 129 5.76 -5.63 -5.33
C LEU A 129 5.80 -6.28 -3.94
N GLU A 130 6.13 -7.58 -3.86
CA GLU A 130 6.20 -8.30 -2.59
C GLU A 130 7.39 -7.88 -1.70
N LEU A 131 8.44 -7.31 -2.28
CA LEU A 131 9.63 -6.88 -1.56
C LEU A 131 9.59 -5.39 -1.15
N THR A 132 8.55 -4.65 -1.53
CA THR A 132 8.47 -3.18 -1.37
C THR A 132 7.25 -2.78 -0.55
N THR A 133 7.41 -1.91 0.46
CA THR A 133 6.24 -1.37 1.18
C THR A 133 5.41 -0.47 0.26
N PRO A 134 4.08 -0.47 0.43
CA PRO A 134 3.19 0.51 -0.17
C PRO A 134 3.61 1.98 0.02
N GLU A 135 4.07 2.38 1.21
CA GLU A 135 4.45 3.78 1.51
C GLU A 135 5.67 4.29 0.70
N ASN A 136 6.58 3.36 0.35
CA ASN A 136 7.76 3.65 -0.47
C ASN A 136 7.63 3.12 -1.89
N LEU A 137 6.48 2.57 -2.25
CA LEU A 137 6.22 2.04 -3.57
C LEU A 137 6.14 3.21 -4.56
N ARG A 138 6.92 3.13 -5.64
CA ARG A 138 6.85 4.04 -6.76
C ARG A 138 6.61 3.24 -8.02
N ILE A 139 5.51 3.53 -8.71
CA ILE A 139 5.17 2.89 -9.99
C ILE A 139 5.54 3.87 -11.10
N VAL A 140 6.46 3.47 -11.97
CA VAL A 140 6.84 4.27 -13.15
C VAL A 140 5.98 3.84 -14.31
N LEU A 141 5.24 4.79 -14.89
CA LEU A 141 4.37 4.56 -16.03
C LEU A 141 5.11 4.83 -17.35
N GLU A 142 4.60 4.29 -18.45
CA GLU A 142 5.05 4.72 -19.77
C GLU A 142 4.62 6.16 -20.05
N SER A 143 5.51 6.93 -20.67
CA SER A 143 5.26 8.32 -21.02
C SER A 143 4.86 8.43 -22.48
N PRO A 144 3.98 9.39 -22.84
CA PRO A 144 3.92 9.88 -24.20
C PRO A 144 5.30 10.37 -24.66
N ALA A 145 5.60 10.22 -25.96
CA ALA A 145 6.90 10.59 -26.51
C ALA A 145 7.26 12.05 -26.19
N GLY A 146 8.44 12.27 -25.61
CA GLY A 146 8.95 13.61 -25.30
C GLY A 146 8.69 14.14 -23.89
N THR A 147 8.01 13.38 -23.02
CA THR A 147 7.84 13.76 -21.60
C THR A 147 8.52 12.78 -20.64
N PRO A 148 8.95 13.23 -19.44
CA PRO A 148 9.45 12.34 -18.41
C PRO A 148 8.39 11.33 -17.97
N PRO A 149 8.77 10.07 -17.70
CA PRO A 149 7.85 9.04 -17.22
C PRO A 149 7.10 9.48 -15.96
N PRO A 150 5.76 9.36 -15.93
CA PRO A 150 5.00 9.63 -14.72
C PRO A 150 5.41 8.65 -13.61
N VAL A 151 5.48 9.14 -12.37
CA VAL A 151 5.71 8.30 -11.19
C VAL A 151 4.51 8.42 -10.27
N GLU A 152 3.92 7.29 -9.95
CA GLU A 152 2.77 7.21 -9.08
C GLU A 152 3.11 6.61 -7.72
N ILE A 153 2.42 7.11 -6.69
CA ILE A 153 2.50 6.60 -5.33
C ILE A 153 1.13 5.99 -4.99
N PRO A 154 1.04 4.66 -4.83
CA PRO A 154 -0.22 4.02 -4.47
C PRO A 154 -0.73 4.50 -3.11
N ASN A 155 -2.00 4.89 -3.05
CA ASN A 155 -2.68 5.31 -1.83
C ASN A 155 -4.11 4.74 -1.82
N PHE A 156 -4.18 3.42 -1.65
CA PHE A 156 -5.42 2.66 -1.67
C PHE A 156 -6.44 3.19 -0.65
N PRO A 157 -7.63 3.65 -1.07
CA PRO A 157 -8.65 4.19 -0.17
C PRO A 157 -8.99 3.20 0.93
N GLU A 158 -8.82 3.60 2.18
CA GLU A 158 -9.08 2.75 3.36
C GLU A 158 -8.25 1.45 3.38
N GLY A 159 -7.15 1.42 2.63
CA GLY A 159 -6.34 0.23 2.42
C GLY A 159 -6.93 -0.80 1.46
N LEU A 160 -7.94 -0.44 0.66
CA LEU A 160 -8.57 -1.34 -0.31
C LEU A 160 -7.94 -1.15 -1.70
N CYS A 161 -7.23 -2.17 -2.18
CA CYS A 161 -6.80 -2.22 -3.58
C CYS A 161 -8.00 -2.63 -4.42
N LEU A 162 -8.60 -1.68 -5.13
CA LEU A 162 -9.84 -1.86 -5.89
C LEU A 162 -9.56 -1.86 -7.38
N VAL A 163 -10.18 -2.82 -8.08
CA VAL A 163 -10.29 -2.83 -9.54
C VAL A 163 -11.74 -2.86 -9.95
N GLY A 164 -12.02 -2.71 -11.23
CA GLY A 164 -13.29 -3.20 -11.75
C GLY A 164 -13.77 -2.49 -13.01
N ASN A 165 -14.21 -3.30 -13.94
CA ASN A 165 -15.07 -2.91 -15.06
C ASN A 165 -15.89 -4.17 -15.44
N PRO A 166 -17.21 -4.24 -15.16
CA PRO A 166 -18.07 -3.13 -14.71
C PRO A 166 -18.13 -2.94 -13.18
N THR A 167 -18.03 -3.97 -12.35
CA THR A 167 -18.31 -3.82 -10.91
C THR A 167 -17.03 -3.66 -10.09
N PRO A 168 -16.96 -2.72 -9.12
CA PRO A 168 -15.82 -2.59 -8.22
C PRO A 168 -15.60 -3.86 -7.40
N GLN A 169 -14.36 -4.34 -7.38
CA GLN A 169 -13.92 -5.52 -6.67
C GLN A 169 -12.69 -5.21 -5.82
N VAL A 170 -12.67 -5.74 -4.61
CA VAL A 170 -11.51 -5.73 -3.73
C VAL A 170 -10.54 -6.81 -4.19
N LEU A 171 -9.36 -6.44 -4.66
CA LEU A 171 -8.29 -7.40 -4.93
C LEU A 171 -7.58 -7.83 -3.66
N SER A 172 -7.20 -6.84 -2.86
CA SER A 172 -6.44 -7.04 -1.63
C SER A 172 -6.75 -5.95 -0.63
N VAL A 173 -6.57 -6.29 0.64
CA VAL A 173 -6.81 -5.39 1.77
C VAL A 173 -5.54 -5.23 2.59
N LEU A 174 -5.16 -3.99 2.85
CA LEU A 174 -4.04 -3.66 3.72
C LEU A 174 -4.36 -4.07 5.15
N LYS A 175 -3.52 -4.92 5.74
CA LYS A 175 -3.70 -5.32 7.15
C LYS A 175 -3.79 -4.10 8.07
N ASP A 176 -4.65 -4.20 9.09
CA ASP A 176 -4.90 -3.16 10.10
C ASP A 176 -5.45 -1.82 9.58
N SER A 177 -5.76 -1.73 8.28
CA SER A 177 -6.40 -0.55 7.68
C SER A 177 -7.85 -0.39 8.12
N PRO A 178 -8.47 0.79 7.88
CA PRO A 178 -9.90 0.97 8.14
C PRO A 178 -10.77 -0.05 7.39
N GLY A 179 -10.42 -0.38 6.15
CA GLY A 179 -11.08 -1.43 5.37
C GLY A 179 -10.94 -2.82 6.00
N ALA A 180 -9.74 -3.20 6.46
CA ALA A 180 -9.55 -4.47 7.17
C ALA A 180 -10.40 -4.54 8.44
N LYS A 181 -10.41 -3.47 9.24
CA LYS A 181 -11.19 -3.35 10.48
C LYS A 181 -12.70 -3.41 10.23
N ALA A 182 -13.14 -2.90 9.09
CA ALA A 182 -14.53 -2.99 8.64
C ALA A 182 -14.92 -4.38 8.09
N GLY A 183 -13.98 -5.32 7.97
CA GLY A 183 -14.24 -6.70 7.56
C GLY A 183 -14.20 -6.95 6.04
N PHE A 184 -13.63 -6.02 5.26
CA PHE A 184 -13.36 -6.26 3.84
C PHE A 184 -12.31 -7.35 3.65
N ARG A 185 -12.45 -8.12 2.57
CA ARG A 185 -11.55 -9.21 2.19
C ARG A 185 -11.24 -9.14 0.70
N GLY A 186 -10.05 -9.60 0.30
CA GLY A 186 -9.76 -9.79 -1.11
C GLY A 186 -10.76 -10.77 -1.74
N GLY A 187 -11.23 -10.41 -2.93
CA GLY A 187 -12.28 -11.08 -3.69
C GLY A 187 -13.68 -10.47 -3.55
N ASP A 188 -13.94 -9.63 -2.54
CA ASP A 188 -15.25 -9.01 -2.33
C ASP A 188 -15.67 -8.16 -3.54
N THR A 189 -16.91 -8.32 -4.00
CA THR A 189 -17.53 -7.40 -4.97
C THR A 189 -18.34 -6.34 -4.22
N ILE A 190 -18.10 -5.05 -4.47
CA ILE A 190 -18.86 -3.96 -3.84
C ILE A 190 -20.14 -3.73 -4.63
N LEU A 191 -21.29 -3.90 -3.98
CA LEU A 191 -22.61 -3.75 -4.58
C LEU A 191 -23.24 -2.40 -4.27
N GLU A 192 -23.11 -1.94 -3.02
CA GLU A 192 -23.70 -0.68 -2.57
C GLU A 192 -22.76 0.08 -1.63
N ILE A 193 -22.91 1.40 -1.61
CA ILE A 193 -22.26 2.34 -0.71
C ILE A 193 -23.30 3.38 -0.25
N ALA A 194 -23.44 3.55 1.06
CA ALA A 194 -24.46 4.42 1.67
C ALA A 194 -25.90 4.12 1.17
N GLY A 195 -26.23 2.85 0.94
CA GLY A 195 -27.53 2.41 0.46
C GLY A 195 -27.83 2.75 -1.02
N GLN A 196 -26.82 3.17 -1.77
CA GLN A 196 -26.90 3.41 -3.21
C GLN A 196 -26.05 2.38 -3.96
N PRO A 197 -26.41 1.99 -5.20
CA PRO A 197 -25.55 1.13 -6.03
C PRO A 197 -24.12 1.69 -6.12
N ALA A 198 -23.13 0.80 -6.08
CA ALA A 198 -21.71 1.16 -6.11
C ALA A 198 -21.31 1.90 -7.39
N GLY A 199 -22.03 1.68 -8.49
CA GLY A 199 -21.80 2.28 -9.80
C GLY A 199 -21.62 1.21 -10.88
N ALA A 200 -21.67 1.63 -12.14
CA ALA A 200 -21.49 0.77 -13.31
C ALA A 200 -20.00 0.54 -13.68
N ASP A 201 -19.10 1.34 -13.12
CA ASP A 201 -17.65 1.26 -13.29
C ASP A 201 -16.91 1.86 -12.08
N LEU A 202 -15.58 1.79 -12.11
CA LEU A 202 -14.71 2.29 -11.04
C LEU A 202 -14.72 3.83 -10.94
N THR A 203 -15.01 4.54 -12.03
CA THR A 203 -15.07 6.01 -12.06
C THR A 203 -16.29 6.51 -11.31
N GLU A 204 -17.46 5.92 -11.59
CA GLU A 204 -18.69 6.22 -10.87
C GLU A 204 -18.55 5.87 -9.39
N PHE A 205 -17.97 4.70 -9.09
CA PHE A 205 -17.67 4.29 -7.72
C PHE A 205 -16.78 5.29 -7.00
N ALA A 206 -15.64 5.70 -7.59
CA ALA A 206 -14.71 6.63 -6.96
C ALA A 206 -15.35 8.00 -6.68
N SER A 207 -16.17 8.50 -7.62
CA SER A 207 -16.93 9.73 -7.43
C SER A 207 -17.92 9.64 -6.27
N ARG A 208 -18.71 8.55 -6.23
CA ARG A 208 -19.71 8.27 -5.20
C ARG A 208 -19.05 8.07 -3.83
N TYR A 209 -17.96 7.31 -3.78
CA TYR A 209 -17.17 7.08 -2.59
C TYR A 209 -16.65 8.39 -1.99
N ARG A 210 -16.02 9.25 -2.78
CA ARG A 210 -15.54 10.56 -2.29
C ARG A 210 -16.66 11.41 -1.71
N THR A 211 -17.79 11.48 -2.41
CA THR A 211 -18.94 12.30 -2.00
C THR A 211 -19.57 11.78 -0.71
N THR A 212 -19.86 10.48 -0.65
CA THR A 212 -20.49 9.84 0.50
C THR A 212 -19.58 9.83 1.72
N ARG A 213 -18.27 9.56 1.55
CA ARG A 213 -17.28 9.64 2.62
C ARG A 213 -17.14 11.06 3.18
N ALA A 214 -17.09 12.07 2.31
CA ALA A 214 -17.02 13.48 2.74
C ALA A 214 -18.25 13.87 3.56
N ASN A 215 -19.45 13.45 3.12
CA ASN A 215 -20.69 13.69 3.86
C ASN A 215 -20.70 12.96 5.21
N ALA A 216 -20.30 11.69 5.23
CA ALA A 216 -20.19 10.88 6.45
C ALA A 216 -19.22 11.52 7.46
N SER A 217 -18.06 11.99 7.00
CA SER A 217 -17.08 12.69 7.84
C SER A 217 -17.63 13.98 8.45
N LYS A 218 -18.35 14.79 7.66
CA LYS A 218 -19.00 16.02 8.15
C LYS A 218 -20.10 15.73 9.17
N GLN A 219 -20.89 14.70 8.94
CA GLN A 219 -22.02 14.33 9.80
C GLN A 219 -21.61 13.41 10.96
N ARG A 220 -20.32 13.03 11.04
CA ARG A 220 -19.79 12.08 12.03
C ARG A 220 -20.51 10.72 11.99
N LEU A 221 -20.85 10.26 10.80
CA LEU A 221 -21.53 9.01 10.55
C LEU A 221 -20.55 7.96 10.02
N ASP A 222 -20.88 6.70 10.26
CA ASP A 222 -20.21 5.58 9.60
C ASP A 222 -20.73 5.40 8.16
N LEU A 223 -19.85 4.88 7.30
CA LEU A 223 -20.17 4.58 5.92
C LEU A 223 -20.49 3.10 5.77
N ARG A 224 -21.73 2.79 5.39
CA ARG A 224 -22.18 1.41 5.17
C ARG A 224 -21.91 0.96 3.74
N PHE A 225 -21.41 -0.26 3.60
CA PHE A 225 -21.22 -0.94 2.34
C PHE A 225 -22.02 -2.23 2.31
N LYS A 226 -22.44 -2.63 1.11
CA LYS A 226 -22.95 -3.98 0.85
C LYS A 226 -22.00 -4.66 -0.11
N VAL A 227 -21.48 -5.81 0.28
CA VAL A 227 -20.52 -6.58 -0.52
C VAL A 227 -21.04 -7.97 -0.77
N ARG A 228 -20.63 -8.57 -1.89
CA ARG A 228 -20.79 -9.99 -2.18
C ARG A 228 -19.45 -10.68 -2.00
N ARG A 229 -19.41 -11.67 -1.11
CA ARG A 229 -18.24 -12.52 -0.85
C ARG A 229 -17.96 -13.42 -2.05
N THR A 230 -16.77 -14.02 -2.09
CA THR A 230 -16.41 -15.04 -3.10
C THR A 230 -17.27 -16.31 -3.01
N SER A 231 -17.88 -16.59 -1.85
CA SER A 231 -18.88 -17.65 -1.67
C SER A 231 -20.23 -17.35 -2.34
N GLY A 232 -20.47 -16.10 -2.76
CA GLY A 232 -21.74 -15.61 -3.30
C GLY A 232 -22.67 -14.98 -2.26
N GLU A 233 -22.37 -15.11 -0.97
CA GLU A 233 -23.14 -14.49 0.10
C GLU A 233 -23.00 -12.97 0.10
N THR A 234 -24.06 -12.27 0.51
CA THR A 234 -24.05 -10.81 0.62
C THR A 234 -23.98 -10.39 2.08
N GLU A 235 -23.15 -9.41 2.38
CA GLU A 235 -22.90 -8.92 3.73
C GLU A 235 -22.90 -7.39 3.77
N SER A 236 -23.32 -6.82 4.90
CA SER A 236 -23.24 -5.38 5.16
C SER A 236 -22.06 -5.06 6.06
N LEU A 237 -21.14 -4.24 5.56
CA LEU A 237 -19.94 -3.80 6.28
C LEU A 237 -20.09 -2.34 6.72
N VAL A 238 -19.49 -2.00 7.85
CA VAL A 238 -19.52 -0.65 8.42
C VAL A 238 -18.09 -0.13 8.49
N LEU A 239 -17.82 0.91 7.70
CA LEU A 239 -16.55 1.61 7.70
C LEU A 239 -16.65 2.85 8.59
N HIS A 240 -15.82 2.90 9.62
CA HIS A 240 -15.73 4.08 10.48
C HIS A 240 -14.99 5.21 9.76
N VAL A 241 -15.63 6.38 9.64
CA VAL A 241 -15.07 7.56 8.99
C VAL A 241 -14.68 8.59 10.04
N PRO A 242 -13.40 9.00 10.14
CA PRO A 242 -12.99 10.00 11.11
C PRO A 242 -13.64 11.37 10.78
N PRO A 243 -14.00 12.15 11.80
CA PRO A 243 -14.60 13.47 11.61
C PRO A 243 -13.59 14.46 11.01
N SER A 244 -14.07 15.37 10.16
CA SER A 244 -13.23 16.45 9.64
C SER A 244 -12.95 17.50 10.72
N TRP A 245 -11.67 17.80 10.98
CA TRP A 245 -11.23 18.74 12.04
C TRP A 245 -11.78 20.18 11.90
N ASN A 246 -12.24 20.58 10.70
CA ASN A 246 -12.61 21.97 10.42
C ASN A 246 -14.06 22.35 10.74
N SER A 247 -14.85 21.51 11.41
CA SER A 247 -16.27 21.79 11.67
C SER A 247 -16.58 22.25 13.10
N GLY A 248 -15.60 22.79 13.83
CA GLY A 248 -15.69 23.04 15.28
C GLY A 248 -15.53 24.49 15.75
N PHE A 249 -15.57 25.49 14.86
CA PHE A 249 -15.40 26.91 15.24
C PHE A 249 -16.48 27.83 14.66
N GLU A 250 -17.71 27.35 14.52
CA GLU A 250 -18.88 28.21 14.32
C GLU A 250 -19.92 27.84 15.39
N GLU A 251 -19.78 28.50 16.55
CA GLU A 251 -20.85 28.73 17.55
C GLU A 251 -21.13 30.23 17.60
#